data_AF-K1UC81-F1
#
_entry.id   AF-K1UC81-F1
#
_cell.length_a   1.000
_cell.length_b   1.000
_cell.length_c   1.000
_cell.angle_alpha   90.00
_cell.angle_beta   90.00
_cell.angle_gamma   90.00
#
_symmetry.space_group_name_H-M   'P 1'
#
loop_
_entity.id
_entity.type
_entity.pdbx_description
1 polymer ?
#
loop_
_entity_poly.entity_id
_entity_poly.type
_entity_poly.pdbx_seq_one_letter_code
_entity_poly.pdbx_strand_id
1 'polypeptide(L)' 'MNYNSGFRSGSDPKWAVTSINRILQNELYIGTMVQGKNRKINYKVKKSSPIARENWIRVENTHEAIIPEESF' A
#
# COMPACT_ATOMS: atom_id res chain seq x y z
N MET A 1 13.72 -17.35 11.59
CA MET A 1 13.17 -16.96 10.26
C MET A 1 13.86 -15.68 9.79
N ASN A 2 14.60 -15.71 8.69
CA ASN A 2 15.32 -14.55 8.15
C ASN A 2 14.44 -13.73 7.20
N TYR A 3 13.38 -13.09 7.71
CA TYR A 3 12.50 -12.23 6.92
C TYR A 3 13.05 -10.79 6.85
N ASN A 4 13.68 -10.42 5.73
CA ASN A 4 14.22 -9.09 5.52
C ASN A 4 13.21 -8.22 4.74
N SER A 5 12.47 -7.36 5.44
CA SER A 5 11.65 -6.32 4.81
C SER A 5 12.42 -5.00 4.78
N GLY A 6 12.25 -4.22 3.71
CA GLY A 6 12.82 -2.86 3.61
C GLY A 6 12.29 -1.86 4.65
N PHE A 7 11.48 -2.32 5.60
CA PHE A 7 10.88 -1.55 6.70
C PHE A 7 11.48 -1.92 8.07
N ARG A 8 12.55 -2.72 8.13
CA ARG A 8 13.21 -3.06 9.39
C ARG A 8 13.87 -1.82 10.01
N SER A 9 13.48 -1.48 11.24
CA SER A 9 13.95 -0.30 11.97
C SER A 9 14.88 -0.62 13.16
N GLY A 10 15.54 -1.78 13.17
CA GLY A 10 16.48 -2.18 14.23
C GLY A 10 16.28 -3.62 14.71
N SER A 11 16.88 -3.97 15.85
CA SER A 11 16.80 -5.30 16.48
C SER A 11 15.42 -5.59 17.08
N ASP A 12 14.74 -4.57 17.65
CA ASP A 12 13.38 -4.66 18.19
C ASP A 12 12.42 -3.72 17.42
N PRO A 13 11.79 -4.20 16.34
CA PRO A 13 10.92 -3.38 15.52
C PRO A 13 9.60 -3.11 16.23
N LYS A 14 9.47 -1.93 16.85
CA LYS A 14 8.18 -1.37 17.25
C LYS A 14 7.44 -0.80 16.04
N TRP A 15 6.12 -0.65 16.16
CA TRP A 15 5.34 0.03 15.14
C TRP A 15 5.71 1.51 15.11
N ALA A 16 6.30 1.95 13.99
CA ALA A 16 6.54 3.36 13.74
C ALA A 16 5.22 4.07 13.40
N VAL A 17 5.13 5.36 13.75
CA VAL A 17 3.99 6.22 13.40
C VAL A 17 3.75 6.23 11.88
N THR A 18 4.81 6.19 11.08
CA THR A 18 4.73 6.11 9.61
C THR A 18 4.06 4.82 9.13
N SER A 19 4.30 3.69 9.80
CA SER A 19 3.65 2.42 9.48
C SER A 19 2.16 2.45 9.79
N ILE A 20 1.79 3.04 10.94
CA ILE A 20 0.39 3.21 11.35
C ILE A 20 -0.33 4.13 10.36
N ASN A 21 0.26 5.29 10.04
CA ASN A 21 -0.32 6.22 9.06
C ASN A 21 -0.51 5.57 7.69
N ARG A 22 0.41 4.70 7.25
CA ARG A 22 0.25 3.99 5.98
C ARG A 22 -0.92 3.02 5.97
N ILE A 23 -1.23 2.43 7.13
CA ILE A 23 -2.38 1.53 7.29
C ILE A 23 -3.67 2.34 7.28
N LEU A 24 -3.74 3.41 8.06
CA LEU A 24 -4.91 4.28 8.14
C LEU A 24 -5.23 4.97 6.81
N GLN A 25 -4.24 5.29 5.99
CA GLN A 25 -4.45 5.93 4.68
C GLN A 25 -4.77 4.93 3.55
N ASN A 26 -4.94 3.64 3.85
CA ASN A 26 -5.09 2.62 2.82
C ASN A 26 -6.56 2.30 2.55
N GLU A 27 -7.05 2.77 1.40
CA GLU A 27 -8.41 2.53 0.87
C GLU A 27 -8.76 1.04 0.70
N LEU A 28 -7.79 0.14 0.81
CA LEU A 28 -8.07 -1.30 0.88
C LEU A 28 -8.97 -1.66 2.07
N TYR A 29 -8.87 -0.98 3.22
CA TYR A 29 -9.66 -1.32 4.40
C TYR A 29 -11.15 -0.98 4.29
N ILE A 30 -11.53 -0.13 3.33
CA ILE A 30 -12.93 0.19 3.00
C ILE A 30 -13.49 -0.71 1.89
N GLY A 31 -12.81 -1.81 1.54
CA GLY A 31 -13.25 -2.74 0.48
C GLY A 31 -12.84 -2.31 -0.95
N THR A 32 -12.12 -1.19 -1.10
CA THR A 32 -11.67 -0.65 -2.39
C THR A 32 -10.33 -1.24 -2.80
N MET A 33 -10.29 -1.95 -3.92
CA MET A 33 -9.06 -2.47 -4.49
C MET A 33 -8.28 -1.36 -5.21
N VAL A 34 -7.07 -1.06 -4.72
CA VAL A 34 -6.17 -0.06 -5.34
C VAL A 34 -4.93 -0.74 -5.94
N GLN A 35 -4.78 -0.63 -7.26
CA GLN A 35 -3.66 -1.21 -8.02
C GLN A 35 -2.96 -0.17 -8.91
N GLY A 36 -1.80 -0.54 -9.44
CA GLY A 36 -1.05 0.32 -10.38
C GLY A 36 -0.26 1.46 -9.73
N LYS A 37 0.05 1.38 -8.42
CA LYS A 37 0.82 2.44 -7.72
C LYS A 37 2.21 2.66 -8.31
N ASN A 38 2.83 1.60 -8.85
CA ASN A 38 4.12 1.63 -9.52
C ASN A 38 4.02 0.96 -10.89
N ARG A 39 4.63 1.57 -11.92
CA ARG A 39 4.74 0.98 -13.26
C ARG A 39 6.20 0.76 -13.62
N LYS A 40 6.47 -0.39 -14.22
CA LYS A 40 7.78 -0.70 -14.79
C LYS A 40 7.93 0.05 -16.11
N ILE A 41 9.00 0.83 -16.26
CA ILE A 41 9.23 1.66 -17.46
C ILE A 41 9.46 0.78 -18.70
N ASN A 42 10.20 -0.32 -18.53
CA ASN A 42 10.48 -1.28 -19.60
C ASN A 42 10.83 -2.63 -18.95
N TYR A 43 10.46 -3.76 -19.57
CA TYR A 43 10.81 -5.10 -19.08
C TYR A 43 12.32 -5.30 -18.88
N LYS A 44 13.16 -4.71 -19.75
CA LYS A 44 14.64 -4.78 -19.69
C LYS A 44 15.25 -3.92 -18.58
N VAL A 45 14.54 -2.89 -18.13
CA VAL A 45 15.04 -1.93 -17.15
C VAL A 45 14.45 -2.29 -15.78
N LYS A 46 15.30 -2.57 -14.79
CA LYS A 46 14.88 -2.83 -13.40
C LYS A 46 14.46 -1.55 -12.65
N LYS A 47 13.92 -0.55 -13.35
CA LYS A 47 13.43 0.70 -12.77
C LYS A 47 11.90 0.73 -12.83
N SER A 48 11.29 0.96 -11.68
CA SER A 48 9.87 1.25 -11.52
C SER A 48 9.70 2.75 -11.25
N SER A 49 8.75 3.38 -11.94
CA SER A 49 8.34 4.75 -11.64
C SER A 49 7.04 4.73 -10.82
N PRO A 50 6.91 5.56 -9.78
CA PRO A 50 5.62 5.80 -9.15
C PRO A 50 4.67 6.44 -10.16
N ILE A 51 3.40 6.03 -10.09
CA ILE A 51 2.31 6.66 -10.84
C ILE A 51 1.59 7.64 -9.91
N ALA A 52 1.17 8.80 -10.44
CA ALA A 52 0.36 9.78 -9.71
C ALA A 52 -0.94 9.13 -9.20
N ARG A 53 -1.41 9.53 -8.01
CA ARG A 53 -2.58 8.89 -7.35
C ARG A 53 -3.84 8.90 -8.21
N GLU A 54 -4.03 9.93 -9.03
CA GLU A 54 -5.14 10.09 -9.96
C GLU A 54 -5.21 8.99 -11.03
N ASN A 55 -4.06 8.41 -11.38
CA ASN A 55 -3.95 7.34 -12.38
C ASN A 55 -3.91 5.94 -11.73
N TRP A 56 -4.18 5.84 -10.41
CA TRP A 56 -4.30 4.55 -9.75
C TRP A 56 -5.61 3.89 -10.15
N ILE A 57 -5.55 2.59 -10.40
CA ILE A 57 -6.72 1.80 -10.72
C ILE A 57 -7.43 1.52 -9.39
N ARG A 58 -8.63 2.07 -9.22
CA ARG A 58 -9.48 1.91 -8.05
C ARG A 58 -10.73 1.15 -8.47
N VAL A 59 -10.99 0.03 -7.81
CA VAL A 59 -12.20 -0.77 -8.01
C VAL A 59 -12.88 -0.89 -6.65
N GLU A 60 -14.06 -0.30 -6.52
CA GLU A 60 -14.83 -0.32 -5.29
C GLU A 60 -15.45 -1.70 -5.03
N ASN A 61 -15.71 -2.01 -3.76
CA ASN A 61 -16.45 -3.19 -3.31
C ASN A 61 -15.93 -4.54 -3.85
N THR A 62 -14.62 -4.73 -3.90
CA THR A 62 -14.03 -6.00 -4.37
C THR A 62 -13.99 -7.06 -3.27
N HIS A 63 -14.06 -6.65 -2.01
CA HIS A 63 -14.07 -7.52 -0.83
C HIS A 63 -14.80 -6.85 0.33
N GLU A 64 -15.17 -7.65 1.33
CA GLU A 64 -15.78 -7.15 2.56
C GLU A 64 -14.87 -6.14 3.26
N ALA A 65 -15.40 -4.94 3.49
CA ALA A 65 -14.68 -3.86 4.14
C ALA A 65 -14.43 -4.21 5.62
N ILE A 66 -13.20 -3.95 6.08
CA ILE A 66 -12.84 -4.12 7.49
C ILE A 66 -13.30 -2.90 8.30
N ILE A 67 -13.32 -1.72 7.66
CA ILE A 67 -13.72 -0.45 8.25
C ILE A 67 -14.86 0.13 7.40
N PRO A 68 -15.97 0.60 8.01
CA PRO A 68 -17.01 1.32 7.29
C PRO A 68 -16.44 2.60 6.67
N GLU A 69 -16.88 2.95 5.46
CA GLU A 69 -16.43 4.16 4.75
C GLU A 69 -16.67 5.44 5.58
N GLU A 70 -17.75 5.47 6.38
CA GLU A 70 -18.07 6.58 7.28
C GLU A 70 -17.03 6.83 8.38
N SER A 71 -16.19 5.83 8.68
CA SER A 71 -15.14 5.90 9.72
C SER A 71 -13.73 6.12 9.15
N PHE A 72 -13.59 6.24 7.82
CA PHE A 72 -12.31 6.40 7.12
C PHE A 72 -12.01 7.87 6.81
#